data_AF-X1U1C8-F1
#
_entry.id   AF-X1U1C8-F1
#
_cell.length_a   1.000
_cell.length_b   1.000
_cell.length_c   1.000
_cell.angle_alpha   90.00
_cell.angle_beta   90.00
_cell.angle_gamma   90.00
#
_symmetry.space_group_name_H-M   'P 1'
#
loop_
_entity.id
_entity.type
_entity.pdbx_description
1 polymer ?
#
loop_
_entity_poly.entity_id
_entity_poly.type
_entity_poly.pdbx_seq_one_letter_code
_entity_poly.pdbx_strand_id
1 'polypeptide(L)'
;MFCQELIDLLKKAGDDFFICSGPEATRQAVTVLLKAMPQAYFIFYDHGDEQGLVAQGAKDYIIDKDNDELLVDRIVYTLACSWGADGGWQAKRNGARAVHCYVEVVTFMTSALPDFQESFNYGFKLLHERMQTGDPNFQGILELEKKKLTKLSDKL
;
A
#
# COMPACT_ATOMS: atom_id res chain seq x y z
N MET A 1 -7.21 -11.71 6.48
CA MET A 1 -7.11 -10.69 5.41
C MET A 1 -5.64 -10.39 5.18
N PHE A 2 -5.18 -10.17 3.94
CA PHE A 2 -3.75 -9.92 3.62
C PHE A 2 -3.11 -8.81 4.47
N CYS A 3 -3.90 -7.80 4.84
CA CYS A 3 -3.46 -6.62 5.56
C CYS A 3 -3.73 -6.65 7.08
N GLN A 4 -4.30 -7.73 7.63
CA GLN A 4 -4.73 -7.75 9.04
C GLN A 4 -3.58 -7.40 10.00
N GLU A 5 -2.39 -7.93 9.73
CA GLU A 5 -1.22 -7.65 10.54
C GLU A 5 -0.81 -6.17 10.52
N LEU A 6 -0.93 -5.49 9.37
CA LEU A 6 -0.65 -4.05 9.29
C LEU A 6 -1.70 -3.23 10.03
N ILE A 7 -2.95 -3.65 9.96
CA ILE A 7 -4.06 -3.01 10.68
C ILE A 7 -3.80 -3.10 12.19
N ASP A 8 -3.43 -4.28 12.67
CA ASP A 8 -3.14 -4.51 14.09
C ASP A 8 -1.93 -3.69 14.55
N LEU A 9 -0.90 -3.57 13.70
CA LEU A 9 0.27 -2.71 13.93
C LEU A 9 -0.12 -1.24 14.11
N LEU A 10 -0.90 -0.68 13.16
CA LEU A 10 -1.31 0.72 13.17
C LEU A 10 -2.24 1.04 14.35
N LYS A 11 -3.20 0.14 14.63
CA LYS A 11 -4.05 0.25 15.83
C LYS A 11 -3.26 0.29 17.12
N LYS A 12 -2.25 -0.58 17.24
CA LYS A 12 -1.38 -0.64 18.44
C LYS A 12 -0.57 0.64 18.60
N ALA A 13 -0.15 1.25 17.49
CA ALA A 13 0.60 2.50 17.48
C ALA A 13 -0.29 3.74 17.69
N GLY A 14 -1.62 3.61 17.54
CA GLY A 14 -2.56 4.72 17.63
C GLY A 14 -2.54 5.63 16.40
N ASP A 15 -2.10 5.09 15.25
CA ASP A 15 -2.06 5.84 13.99
C ASP A 15 -3.44 5.94 13.35
N ASP A 16 -3.71 7.06 12.70
CA ASP A 16 -4.85 7.19 11.80
C ASP A 16 -4.55 6.46 10.48
N PHE A 17 -5.45 5.56 10.09
CA PHE A 17 -5.35 4.83 8.84
C PHE A 17 -6.72 4.59 8.23
N PHE A 18 -6.75 4.40 6.91
CA PHE A 18 -7.95 4.00 6.19
C PHE A 18 -7.68 2.74 5.38
N ILE A 19 -8.53 1.72 5.55
CA ILE A 19 -8.51 0.49 4.75
C ILE A 19 -9.60 0.63 3.70
N CYS A 20 -9.19 0.72 2.44
CA CYS A 20 -10.11 0.65 1.32
C CYS A 20 -10.49 -0.81 1.05
N SER A 21 -11.40 -1.40 1.85
CA SER A 21 -11.88 -2.76 1.63
C SER A 21 -13.39 -2.87 1.82
N GLY A 22 -14.04 -3.71 1.03
CA GLY A 22 -15.46 -4.03 1.18
C GLY A 22 -16.42 -3.03 0.52
N PRO A 23 -17.73 -3.11 0.82
CA PRO A 23 -18.80 -2.39 0.12
C PRO A 23 -18.64 -0.86 0.08
N GLU A 24 -17.93 -0.30 1.05
CA GLU A 24 -17.80 1.15 1.23
C GLU A 24 -16.57 1.75 0.53
N ALA A 25 -15.73 0.94 -0.11
CA ALA A 25 -14.57 1.40 -0.88
C ALA A 25 -14.98 2.01 -2.25
N THR A 26 -15.72 3.12 -2.20
CA THR A 26 -16.17 3.92 -3.35
C THR A 26 -15.35 5.21 -3.44
N ARG A 27 -15.22 5.78 -4.64
CA ARG A 27 -14.51 7.06 -4.87
C ARG A 27 -14.98 8.16 -3.92
N GLN A 28 -16.29 8.30 -3.76
CA GLN A 28 -16.89 9.32 -2.90
C GLN A 28 -16.50 9.12 -1.43
N ALA A 29 -16.63 7.91 -0.89
CA ALA A 29 -16.29 7.62 0.50
C ALA A 29 -14.80 7.82 0.77
N VAL A 30 -13.93 7.31 -0.11
CA VAL A 30 -12.47 7.48 -0.02
C VAL A 30 -12.10 8.97 -0.06
N THR A 31 -12.70 9.74 -0.96
CA THR A 31 -12.43 11.19 -1.06
C THR A 31 -12.79 11.94 0.22
N VAL A 32 -13.97 11.65 0.79
CA VAL A 32 -14.41 12.29 2.04
C VAL A 32 -13.45 11.95 3.18
N LEU A 33 -13.05 10.69 3.30
CA LEU A 33 -12.17 10.23 4.37
C LEU A 33 -10.75 10.78 4.25
N LEU A 34 -10.18 10.81 3.04
CA LEU A 34 -8.84 11.38 2.84
C LEU A 34 -8.81 12.87 3.12
N LYS A 35 -9.88 13.60 2.82
CA LYS A 35 -9.99 15.01 3.18
C LYS A 35 -10.13 15.21 4.70
N ALA A 36 -10.85 14.34 5.39
CA ALA A 36 -11.02 14.40 6.83
C ALA A 36 -9.75 14.02 7.61
N MET A 37 -8.90 13.16 7.04
CA MET A 37 -7.69 12.64 7.68
C MET A 37 -6.44 12.96 6.83
N PRO A 38 -5.95 14.21 6.84
CA PRO A 38 -4.87 14.67 5.95
C PRO A 38 -3.51 13.98 6.18
N GLN A 39 -3.30 13.31 7.32
CA GLN A 39 -2.02 12.62 7.63
C GLN A 39 -2.15 11.10 7.75
N ALA A 40 -3.34 10.53 7.50
CA ALA A 40 -3.54 9.10 7.62
C ALA A 40 -2.73 8.30 6.58
N TYR A 41 -2.33 7.09 6.99
CA TYR A 41 -1.82 6.08 6.07
C TYR A 41 -2.91 5.68 5.08
N PHE A 42 -2.58 5.68 3.79
CA PHE A 42 -3.46 5.16 2.75
C PHE A 42 -3.10 3.71 2.44
N ILE A 43 -4.02 2.79 2.73
CA ILE A 43 -3.78 1.35 2.61
C ILE A 43 -4.82 0.73 1.69
N PHE A 44 -4.35 0.10 0.61
CA PHE A 44 -5.19 -0.53 -0.40
C PHE A 44 -4.70 -1.96 -0.74
N TYR A 45 -5.61 -2.93 -0.68
CA TYR A 45 -5.32 -4.35 -0.86
C TYR A 45 -6.42 -5.01 -1.70
N ASP A 46 -6.52 -4.59 -2.96
CA ASP A 46 -7.49 -5.12 -3.89
C ASP A 46 -6.99 -4.93 -5.33
N HIS A 47 -7.87 -5.09 -6.31
CA HIS A 47 -7.58 -4.91 -7.72
C HIS A 47 -7.11 -3.49 -8.06
N GLY A 48 -6.12 -3.42 -8.93
CA GLY A 48 -5.67 -2.21 -9.58
C GLY A 48 -5.25 -2.53 -11.00
N ASP A 49 -5.00 -1.47 -11.75
CA ASP A 49 -4.36 -1.51 -13.06
C ASP A 49 -3.53 -0.24 -13.26
N GLU A 50 -3.03 -0.03 -14.47
CA GLU A 50 -2.24 1.15 -14.83
C GLU A 50 -3.03 2.48 -14.75
N GLN A 51 -4.36 2.42 -14.79
CA GLN A 51 -5.22 3.59 -14.74
C GLN A 51 -5.58 3.99 -13.30
N GLY A 52 -5.68 3.03 -12.38
CA GLY A 52 -5.98 3.34 -10.99
C GLY A 52 -6.18 2.15 -10.05
N LEU A 53 -6.56 2.48 -8.82
CA LEU A 53 -6.99 1.55 -7.78
C LEU A 53 -8.50 1.32 -7.93
N VAL A 54 -8.90 0.10 -8.27
CA VAL A 54 -10.26 -0.21 -8.69
C VAL A 54 -11.22 -0.07 -7.51
N ALA A 55 -12.33 0.63 -7.73
CA ALA A 55 -13.40 0.74 -6.76
C ALA A 55 -14.21 -0.54 -6.66
N GLN A 56 -14.85 -0.73 -5.50
CA GLN A 56 -15.70 -1.87 -5.26
C GLN A 56 -16.76 -2.01 -6.37
N GLY A 57 -16.90 -3.23 -6.90
CA GLY A 57 -17.81 -3.53 -8.00
C GLY A 57 -17.24 -3.30 -9.40
N ALA A 58 -15.96 -2.89 -9.51
CA ALA A 58 -15.18 -2.80 -10.75
C ALA A 58 -15.81 -1.90 -11.84
N LYS A 59 -16.49 -0.82 -11.42
CA LYS A 59 -17.14 0.14 -12.33
C LYS A 59 -16.40 1.47 -12.46
N ASP A 60 -15.45 1.74 -11.57
CA ASP A 60 -14.71 3.01 -11.47
C ASP A 60 -13.43 2.80 -10.64
N TYR A 61 -12.64 3.85 -10.44
CA TYR A 61 -11.45 3.88 -9.58
C TYR A 61 -11.72 4.70 -8.30
N ILE A 62 -11.15 4.28 -7.17
CA ILE A 62 -11.13 5.10 -5.95
C ILE A 62 -10.04 6.16 -6.00
N ILE A 63 -8.91 5.83 -6.64
CA ILE A 63 -7.76 6.68 -6.88
C ILE A 63 -7.29 6.41 -8.30
N ASP A 64 -7.21 7.45 -9.12
CA ASP A 64 -6.67 7.47 -10.47
C ASP A 64 -5.97 8.80 -10.71
N LYS A 65 -5.59 9.07 -11.96
CA LYS A 65 -4.89 10.31 -12.34
C LYS A 65 -5.72 11.58 -12.16
N ASP A 66 -7.04 11.47 -12.00
CA ASP A 66 -7.93 12.62 -11.84
C ASP A 66 -8.06 13.07 -10.38
N ASN A 67 -7.60 12.24 -9.42
CA ASN A 67 -7.70 12.54 -7.99
C ASN A 67 -6.51 12.08 -7.14
N ASP A 68 -5.36 11.76 -7.75
CA ASP A 68 -4.17 11.31 -7.04
C ASP A 68 -3.53 12.39 -6.15
N GLU A 69 -3.92 13.66 -6.31
CA GLU A 69 -3.54 14.74 -5.40
C GLU A 69 -4.08 14.53 -3.98
N LEU A 70 -5.09 13.67 -3.80
CA LEU A 70 -5.56 13.25 -2.49
C LEU A 70 -4.49 12.46 -1.70
N LEU A 71 -3.43 12.00 -2.36
CA LEU A 71 -2.30 11.27 -1.78
C LEU A 71 -1.10 12.16 -1.39
N VAL A 72 -1.19 13.48 -1.58
CA VAL A 72 -0.13 14.43 -1.16
C VAL A 72 0.20 14.27 0.32
N ASP A 73 1.50 14.28 0.64
CA ASP A 73 2.07 14.11 1.98
C ASP A 73 1.77 12.78 2.68
N ARG A 74 1.14 11.82 1.99
CA ARG A 74 0.78 10.51 2.56
C ARG A 74 1.86 9.46 2.42
N ILE A 75 1.83 8.51 3.34
CA ILE A 75 2.41 7.19 3.11
C ILE A 75 1.34 6.33 2.45
N VAL A 76 1.64 5.92 1.23
CA VAL A 76 0.78 5.09 0.38
C VAL A 76 1.34 3.68 0.39
N TYR A 77 0.52 2.72 0.75
CA TYR A 77 0.87 1.31 0.70
C TYR A 77 -0.21 0.56 -0.08
N THR A 78 0.17 -0.08 -1.19
CA THR A 78 -0.76 -0.76 -2.07
C THR A 78 -0.23 -2.14 -2.46
N LEU A 79 -1.09 -3.15 -2.41
CA LEU A 79 -0.88 -4.43 -3.08
C LEU A 79 -1.80 -4.62 -4.28
N ALA A 80 -1.89 -3.60 -5.13
CA ALA A 80 -2.76 -3.60 -6.31
C ALA A 80 -1.99 -3.91 -7.59
N CYS A 81 -2.55 -4.78 -8.44
CA CYS A 81 -1.87 -5.23 -9.65
C CYS A 81 -1.50 -4.06 -10.57
N SER A 82 -0.25 -4.01 -11.02
CA SER A 82 0.24 -3.06 -12.05
C SER A 82 0.13 -1.56 -11.74
N TRP A 83 -0.55 -1.15 -10.67
CA TRP A 83 -0.72 0.26 -10.32
C TRP A 83 0.62 0.95 -10.07
N GLY A 84 1.59 0.24 -9.51
CA GLY A 84 2.93 0.77 -9.27
C GLY A 84 3.71 1.15 -10.53
N ALA A 85 3.35 0.60 -11.71
CA ALA A 85 4.05 0.90 -12.96
C ALA A 85 3.82 2.32 -13.46
N ASP A 86 2.65 2.92 -13.16
CA ASP A 86 2.26 4.25 -13.61
C ASP A 86 1.67 5.06 -12.44
N GLY A 87 0.49 4.68 -11.95
CA GLY A 87 -0.21 5.38 -10.86
C GLY A 87 0.63 5.59 -9.59
N GLY A 88 1.42 4.60 -9.18
CA GLY A 88 2.32 4.71 -8.03
C GLY A 88 3.45 5.73 -8.25
N TRP A 89 4.05 5.74 -9.44
CA TRP A 89 5.05 6.73 -9.82
C TRP A 89 4.45 8.14 -9.88
N GLN A 90 3.27 8.26 -10.45
CA GLN A 90 2.55 9.53 -10.56
C GLN A 90 2.18 10.08 -9.18
N ALA A 91 1.65 9.25 -8.28
CA ALA A 91 1.37 9.64 -6.89
C ALA A 91 2.64 10.13 -6.17
N LYS A 92 3.79 9.45 -6.40
CA LYS A 92 5.07 9.89 -5.83
C LYS A 92 5.50 11.25 -6.39
N ARG A 93 5.34 11.46 -7.70
CA ARG A 93 5.65 12.73 -8.38
C ARG A 93 4.76 13.87 -7.90
N ASN A 94 3.49 13.59 -7.61
CA ASN A 94 2.49 14.56 -7.16
C ASN A 94 2.60 14.92 -5.69
N GLY A 95 3.49 14.27 -4.93
CA GLY A 95 3.84 14.70 -3.57
C GLY A 95 3.51 13.69 -2.48
N ALA A 96 3.17 12.44 -2.80
CA ALA A 96 3.11 11.40 -1.79
C ALA A 96 4.47 11.29 -1.06
N ARG A 97 4.42 11.23 0.27
CA ARG A 97 5.62 11.15 1.12
C ARG A 97 6.39 9.87 0.82
N ALA A 98 5.69 8.75 0.73
CA ALA A 98 6.23 7.47 0.30
C ALA A 98 5.16 6.66 -0.43
N VAL A 99 5.58 5.85 -1.40
CA VAL A 99 4.72 4.90 -2.11
C VAL A 99 5.39 3.54 -2.06
N HIS A 100 4.72 2.56 -1.46
CA HIS A 100 5.11 1.17 -1.47
C HIS A 100 4.09 0.37 -2.27
N CYS A 101 4.55 -0.17 -3.40
CA CYS A 101 3.76 -0.90 -4.38
C CYS A 101 4.70 -1.78 -5.21
N TYR A 102 4.13 -2.71 -5.98
CA TYR A 102 4.87 -3.48 -6.97
C TYR A 102 4.58 -2.98 -8.39
N VAL A 103 5.60 -3.03 -9.24
CA VAL A 103 5.54 -2.52 -10.63
C VAL A 103 5.15 -3.58 -11.66
N GLU A 104 5.24 -4.87 -11.31
CA GLU A 104 4.96 -6.00 -12.20
C GLU A 104 4.02 -7.00 -11.52
N VAL A 105 3.27 -7.77 -12.31
CA VAL A 105 2.36 -8.80 -11.80
C VAL A 105 3.14 -9.85 -11.00
N VAL A 106 2.65 -10.15 -9.80
CA VAL A 106 3.22 -11.19 -8.94
C VAL A 106 2.23 -12.35 -8.78
N THR A 107 2.71 -13.57 -9.03
CA THR A 107 1.95 -14.80 -8.87
C THR A 107 2.51 -15.66 -7.74
N PHE A 108 1.65 -16.35 -7.01
CA PHE A 108 2.06 -17.27 -5.93
C PHE A 108 1.14 -18.49 -5.88
N MET A 109 1.66 -19.59 -5.35
CA MET A 109 0.86 -20.76 -5.04
C MET A 109 0.11 -20.53 -3.73
N THR A 110 -1.15 -20.96 -3.64
CA THR A 110 -1.97 -20.76 -2.42
C THR A 110 -1.35 -21.41 -1.17
N SER A 111 -0.55 -22.46 -1.33
CA SER A 111 0.25 -23.08 -0.25
C SER A 111 1.33 -22.15 0.31
N ALA A 112 1.83 -21.20 -0.49
CA ALA A 112 2.83 -20.20 -0.10
C ALA A 112 2.20 -18.88 0.36
N LEU A 113 0.87 -18.82 0.56
CA LEU A 113 0.17 -17.62 0.99
C LEU A 113 0.77 -16.97 2.25
N PRO A 114 1.17 -17.73 3.31
CA PRO A 114 1.80 -17.13 4.48
C PRO A 114 3.13 -16.43 4.16
N ASP A 115 3.99 -17.05 3.37
CA ASP A 115 5.28 -16.49 2.96
C ASP A 115 5.11 -15.26 2.07
N PHE A 116 4.09 -15.29 1.20
CA PHE A 116 3.73 -14.15 0.37
C PHE A 116 3.24 -12.98 1.23
N GLN A 117 2.34 -13.21 2.19
CA GLN A 117 1.86 -12.18 3.11
C GLN A 117 3.01 -11.59 3.95
N GLU A 118 3.90 -12.45 4.47
CA GLU A 118 5.07 -12.00 5.22
C GLU A 118 5.97 -11.11 4.37
N SER A 119 6.24 -11.52 3.13
CA SER A 119 7.10 -10.80 2.19
C SER A 119 6.58 -9.40 1.89
N PHE A 120 5.33 -9.29 1.44
CA PHE A 120 4.78 -8.02 0.98
C PHE A 120 4.54 -7.05 2.13
N ASN A 121 4.14 -7.54 3.31
CA ASN A 121 3.93 -6.68 4.47
C ASN A 121 5.26 -6.23 5.13
N TYR A 122 6.40 -6.84 4.81
CA TYR A 122 7.67 -6.58 5.49
C TYR A 122 8.17 -5.15 5.29
N GLY A 123 8.14 -4.63 4.06
CA GLY A 123 8.56 -3.26 3.76
C GLY A 123 7.79 -2.22 4.57
N PHE A 124 6.47 -2.40 4.71
CA PHE A 124 5.64 -1.50 5.52
C PHE A 124 6.01 -1.51 7.00
N LYS A 125 6.25 -2.70 7.59
CA LYS A 125 6.61 -2.79 9.01
C LYS A 125 7.90 -2.03 9.31
N LEU A 126 8.90 -2.20 8.45
CA LEU A 126 10.17 -1.46 8.56
C LEU A 126 9.97 0.04 8.38
N LEU A 127 9.13 0.44 7.41
CA LEU A 127 8.81 1.84 7.18
C LEU A 127 8.14 2.45 8.40
N HIS A 128 7.11 1.79 8.93
CA HIS A 128 6.38 2.22 10.11
C HIS A 128 7.31 2.40 11.31
N GLU A 129 8.13 1.39 11.61
CA GLU A 129 9.13 1.45 12.69
C GLU A 129 10.09 2.65 12.52
N ARG A 130 10.63 2.84 11.31
CA ARG A 130 11.60 3.91 11.02
C ARG A 130 10.99 5.31 10.99
N MET A 131 9.72 5.43 10.61
CA MET A 131 8.99 6.69 10.71
C MET A 131 8.84 7.11 12.18
N GLN A 132 8.68 6.16 13.11
CA GLN A 132 8.60 6.46 14.54
C GLN A 132 9.93 6.92 15.13
N THR A 133 11.07 6.52 14.56
CA THR A 133 12.41 6.93 15.00
C THR A 133 12.92 8.21 14.31
N GLY A 134 12.18 8.73 13.32
CA GLY A 134 12.50 9.96 12.60
C GLY A 134 13.52 9.80 11.47
N ASP A 135 13.98 8.58 11.18
CA ASP A 135 14.87 8.27 10.05
C ASP A 135 14.28 7.16 9.17
N PRO A 136 13.44 7.50 8.18
CA PRO A 136 12.80 6.51 7.33
C PRO A 136 13.80 5.65 6.55
N ASN A 137 14.97 6.17 6.16
CA ASN A 137 15.99 5.49 5.33
C ASN A 137 15.38 4.47 4.33
N PHE A 138 14.62 5.01 3.37
CA PHE A 138 13.85 4.21 2.39
C PHE A 138 14.71 3.22 1.60
N GLN A 139 15.93 3.62 1.21
CA GLN A 139 16.85 2.74 0.51
C GLN A 139 17.22 1.53 1.37
N GLY A 140 17.51 1.74 2.66
CA GLY A 140 17.82 0.66 3.58
C GLY A 140 16.64 -0.29 3.79
N ILE A 141 15.41 0.21 3.79
CA ILE A 141 14.18 -0.62 3.85
C ILE A 141 14.12 -1.52 2.62
N LEU A 142 14.27 -0.94 1.42
CA LEU A 142 14.22 -1.70 0.17
C LEU A 142 15.27 -2.81 0.13
N GLU A 143 16.50 -2.55 0.60
CA GLU A 143 17.55 -3.57 0.64
C GLU A 143 17.26 -4.70 1.63
N LEU A 144 16.63 -4.40 2.77
CA LEU A 144 16.19 -5.42 3.73
C LEU A 144 15.04 -6.24 3.16
N GLU A 145 14.09 -5.59 2.48
CA GLU A 145 12.95 -6.23 1.84
C GLU A 145 13.38 -7.20 0.73
N LYS A 146 14.30 -6.78 -0.14
CA LYS A 146 14.91 -7.67 -1.15
C LYS A 146 15.53 -8.91 -0.51
N LYS A 147 16.32 -8.74 0.56
CA LYS A 147 16.94 -9.87 1.28
C LYS A 147 15.90 -10.81 1.88
N LYS A 148 14.83 -10.26 2.44
CA LYS A 148 13.73 -11.04 3.03
C LYS A 148 13.00 -11.85 1.95
N LEU A 149 12.68 -11.22 0.81
CA LEU A 149 12.09 -11.86 -0.37
C LEU A 149 12.95 -13.02 -0.86
N THR A 150 14.25 -12.79 -1.11
CA THR A 150 15.18 -13.85 -1.55
C THR A 150 15.18 -15.03 -0.58
N LYS A 151 15.30 -14.77 0.73
CA LYS A 151 15.30 -15.82 1.76
C LYS A 151 14.00 -16.63 1.80
N LEU A 152 12.86 -16.02 1.50
CA LEU A 152 11.58 -16.71 1.46
C LEU A 152 11.41 -17.50 0.17
N SER A 153 11.85 -16.96 -0.96
CA SER A 153 11.89 -17.68 -2.23
C SER A 153 12.78 -18.93 -2.17
N ASP A 154 13.92 -18.88 -1.48
CA ASP A 154 14.82 -20.03 -1.33
C ASP A 154 14.24 -21.19 -0.48
N LYS A 155 13.11 -20.97 0.20
CA LYS A 155 12.41 -22.00 1.00
C LYS A 155 11.30 -22.72 0.22
N LEU A 156 10.90 -22.18 -0.92
CA LEU A 156 9.83 -22.70 -1.78
C LEU A 156 10.39 -23.71 -2.78
#